data_AF-E2SEW7-F1
#
_entry.id   AF-E2SEW7-F1
#
_cell.length_a   1.000
_cell.length_b   1.000
_cell.length_c   1.000
_cell.angle_alpha   90.00
_cell.angle_beta   90.00
_cell.angle_gamma   90.00
#
_symmetry.space_group_name_H-M   'P 1'
#
loop_
_entity.id
_entity.type
_entity.pdbx_description
1 polymer ?
#
loop_
_entity_poly.entity_id
_entity_poly.type
_entity_poly.pdbx_seq_one_letter_code
_entity_poly.pdbx_strand_id
1 'polypeptide(L)'
;GGRLSLEDAHAYGVFARVALGTDDIDFRSRAHSDEETAFLAARVAGTGLGVTYVDLERAGTVVLAGLEPEDEAGTIFLRLRKAVQQRGLRVVAVGSHLTRGLDKLGATLVAAVPGHEAAVLSGQDIADLGLTAADVVLVGERLALAPGALTAAAGLADGTGARLAWVPRRAGDRG
;
A
#
# COMPACT_ATOMS: atom_id res chain seq x y z
N GLY A 1 4.15 -12.04 15.79
CA GLY A 1 3.57 -10.71 16.09
C GLY A 1 4.37 -9.63 15.38
N GLY A 2 3.75 -8.52 14.97
CA GLY A 2 4.38 -7.44 14.16
C GLY A 2 5.58 -6.68 14.74
N ARG A 3 6.17 -7.15 15.86
CA ARG A 3 7.38 -6.60 16.49
C ARG A 3 8.48 -7.63 16.66
N LEU A 4 8.32 -8.82 16.08
CA LEU A 4 9.35 -9.85 16.13
C LEU A 4 10.58 -9.39 15.36
N SER A 5 11.75 -9.79 15.86
CA SER A 5 12.98 -9.71 15.08
C SER A 5 12.87 -10.56 13.82
N LEU A 6 13.77 -10.35 12.86
CA LEU A 6 13.80 -11.18 11.65
C LEU A 6 14.15 -12.63 12.01
N GLU A 7 15.03 -12.79 12.99
CA GLU A 7 15.51 -14.05 13.54
C GLU A 7 14.36 -14.83 14.21
N ASP A 8 13.57 -14.19 15.08
CA ASP A 8 12.45 -14.84 15.75
C ASP A 8 11.34 -15.22 14.77
N ALA A 9 11.04 -14.32 13.82
CA ALA A 9 10.07 -14.61 12.77
C ALA A 9 10.52 -15.80 11.90
N HIS A 10 11.81 -15.86 11.57
CA HIS A 10 12.39 -16.97 10.82
C HIS A 10 12.35 -18.28 11.62
N ALA A 11 12.74 -18.26 12.89
CA ALA A 11 12.74 -19.45 13.75
C ALA A 11 11.33 -20.04 13.89
N TYR A 12 10.31 -19.21 14.12
CA TYR A 12 8.91 -19.64 14.13
C TYR A 12 8.46 -20.18 12.77
N GLY A 13 8.87 -19.52 11.68
CA GLY A 13 8.62 -19.96 10.31
C GLY A 13 9.13 -21.38 10.04
N VAL A 14 10.39 -21.63 10.40
CA VAL A 14 11.05 -22.94 10.24
C VAL A 14 10.40 -23.98 11.15
N PHE A 15 10.11 -23.63 12.41
CA PHE A 15 9.47 -24.56 13.34
C PHE A 15 8.12 -25.05 12.82
N ALA A 16 7.24 -24.15 12.38
CA ALA A 16 5.92 -24.56 11.90
C ALA A 16 5.99 -25.37 10.60
N ARG A 17 6.86 -25.01 9.65
CA ARG A 17 7.01 -25.78 8.40
C ARG A 17 7.68 -27.14 8.60
N VAL A 18 8.75 -27.19 9.36
CA VAL A 18 9.59 -28.40 9.49
C VAL A 18 9.08 -29.32 10.60
N ALA A 19 8.72 -28.78 11.76
CA ALA A 19 8.29 -29.60 12.89
C ALA A 19 6.77 -29.84 12.90
N LEU A 20 5.96 -28.87 12.48
CA LEU A 20 4.49 -28.99 12.49
C LEU A 20 3.88 -29.32 11.11
N GLY A 21 4.64 -29.20 10.03
CA GLY A 21 4.18 -29.50 8.67
C GLY A 21 3.08 -28.56 8.16
N THR A 22 3.06 -27.31 8.61
CA THR A 22 2.07 -26.32 8.17
C THR A 22 2.71 -25.02 7.69
N ASP A 23 2.06 -24.38 6.72
CA ASP A 23 2.33 -23.03 6.27
C ASP A 23 1.41 -21.98 6.95
N ASP A 24 0.53 -22.41 7.85
CA ASP A 24 -0.41 -21.55 8.60
C ASP A 24 0.31 -20.78 9.72
N ILE A 25 1.11 -19.81 9.30
CA ILE A 25 1.97 -19.01 10.17
C ILE A 25 1.70 -17.56 9.85
N ASP A 26 0.77 -16.98 10.60
CA ASP A 26 0.33 -15.62 10.39
C ASP A 26 0.30 -14.87 11.72
N PHE A 27 0.80 -13.65 11.73
CA PHE A 27 0.75 -12.79 12.90
C PHE A 27 -0.41 -11.77 12.83
N ARG A 28 -1.07 -11.64 11.68
CA ARG A 28 -2.20 -10.73 11.46
C ARG A 28 -3.35 -11.16 12.35
N SER A 29 -3.77 -10.24 13.22
CA SER A 29 -4.92 -10.46 14.12
C SER A 29 -6.22 -9.88 13.54
N ARG A 30 -6.33 -9.78 12.21
CA ARG A 30 -7.44 -9.13 11.51
C ARG A 30 -7.94 -9.98 10.35
N ALA A 31 -9.08 -9.56 9.77
CA ALA A 31 -9.54 -10.10 8.51
C ALA A 31 -8.47 -9.92 7.43
N HIS A 32 -8.20 -11.02 6.73
CA HIS A 32 -7.29 -11.15 5.61
C HIS A 32 -7.99 -12.00 4.55
N SER A 33 -7.42 -12.04 3.35
CA SER A 33 -7.99 -12.77 2.23
C SER A 33 -6.90 -13.54 1.48
N ASP A 34 -7.32 -14.55 0.72
CA ASP A 34 -6.43 -15.27 -0.20
C ASP A 34 -5.81 -14.31 -1.24
N GLU A 35 -6.58 -13.30 -1.65
CA GLU A 35 -6.09 -12.21 -2.51
C GLU A 35 -4.93 -11.46 -1.85
N GLU A 36 -5.06 -11.09 -0.57
CA GLU A 36 -3.99 -10.41 0.15
C GLU A 36 -2.75 -11.30 0.25
N THR A 37 -2.91 -12.57 0.61
CA THR A 37 -1.79 -13.52 0.70
C THR A 37 -1.08 -13.67 -0.65
N ALA A 38 -1.84 -13.81 -1.74
CA ALA A 38 -1.28 -13.90 -3.10
C ALA A 38 -0.59 -12.59 -3.52
N PHE A 39 -1.18 -11.44 -3.22
CA PHE A 39 -0.61 -10.13 -3.49
C PHE A 39 0.72 -9.92 -2.76
N LEU A 40 0.77 -10.22 -1.46
CA LEU A 40 1.97 -10.06 -0.66
C LEU A 40 3.08 -11.00 -1.15
N ALA A 41 2.74 -12.26 -1.45
CA ALA A 41 3.70 -13.22 -2.02
C ALA A 41 4.26 -12.75 -3.37
N ALA A 42 3.42 -12.20 -4.25
CA ALA A 42 3.82 -11.80 -5.59
C ALA A 42 4.49 -10.43 -5.69
N ARG A 43 4.14 -9.48 -4.82
CA ARG A 43 4.48 -8.05 -4.97
C ARG A 43 5.29 -7.47 -3.82
N VAL A 44 5.31 -8.12 -2.65
CA VAL A 44 5.94 -7.56 -1.44
C VAL A 44 7.09 -8.44 -0.95
N ALA A 45 6.85 -9.75 -0.82
CA ALA A 45 7.85 -10.68 -0.33
C ALA A 45 9.09 -10.71 -1.24
N GLY A 46 10.28 -10.58 -0.65
CA GLY A 46 11.55 -10.71 -1.37
C GLY A 46 11.91 -9.56 -2.32
N THR A 47 11.15 -8.47 -2.37
CA THR A 47 11.40 -7.35 -3.31
C THR A 47 12.44 -6.33 -2.81
N GLY A 48 13.02 -6.56 -1.64
CA GLY A 48 14.00 -5.65 -1.04
C GLY A 48 13.37 -4.39 -0.47
N LEU A 49 13.96 -3.22 -0.73
CA LEU A 49 13.47 -1.94 -0.19
C LEU A 49 12.21 -1.41 -0.92
N GLY A 50 11.90 -1.92 -2.12
CA GLY A 50 10.80 -1.41 -2.94
C GLY A 50 10.89 0.10 -3.15
N VAL A 51 9.76 0.79 -2.95
CA VAL A 51 9.68 2.26 -3.00
C VAL A 51 10.31 2.86 -1.74
N THR A 52 11.31 3.72 -1.94
CA THR A 52 11.99 4.42 -0.84
C THR A 52 11.38 5.78 -0.52
N TYR A 53 11.78 6.40 0.60
CA TYR A 53 11.39 7.79 0.86
C TYR A 53 11.93 8.80 -0.17
N VAL A 54 13.10 8.52 -0.77
CA VAL A 54 13.65 9.35 -1.85
C VAL A 54 12.77 9.27 -3.09
N ASP A 55 12.24 8.08 -3.36
CA ASP A 55 11.30 7.84 -4.45
C ASP A 55 9.98 8.60 -4.25
N LEU A 56 9.41 8.56 -3.04
CA LEU A 56 8.22 9.34 -2.71
C LEU A 56 8.47 10.85 -2.82
N GLU A 57 9.64 11.32 -2.41
CA GLU A 57 10.01 12.73 -2.55
C GLU A 57 10.22 13.15 -4.02
N ARG A 58 10.53 12.22 -4.93
CA ARG A 58 10.78 12.51 -6.35
C ARG A 58 9.59 12.23 -7.27
N ALA A 59 8.54 11.59 -6.76
CA ALA A 59 7.39 11.20 -7.54
C ALA A 59 6.64 12.43 -8.11
N GLY A 60 6.08 12.29 -9.31
CA GLY A 60 5.19 13.30 -9.89
C GLY A 60 3.80 13.24 -9.27
N THR A 61 3.26 12.03 -9.15
CA THR A 61 1.98 11.69 -8.54
C THR A 61 2.14 10.55 -7.55
N VAL A 62 1.45 10.64 -6.42
CA VAL A 62 1.25 9.53 -5.47
C VAL A 62 -0.25 9.26 -5.37
N VAL A 63 -0.66 8.05 -5.71
CA VAL A 63 -2.02 7.54 -5.47
C VAL A 63 -2.04 6.79 -4.14
N LEU A 64 -2.93 7.20 -3.23
CA LEU A 64 -3.15 6.57 -1.93
C LEU A 64 -4.46 5.76 -2.00
N ALA A 65 -4.40 4.46 -1.73
CA ALA A 65 -5.56 3.60 -1.68
C ALA A 65 -5.60 2.80 -0.38
N GLY A 66 -6.69 2.92 0.39
CA GLY A 66 -6.84 2.25 1.67
C GLY A 66 -5.88 2.71 2.78
N LEU A 67 -5.16 3.82 2.59
CA LEU A 67 -4.12 4.33 3.50
C LEU A 67 -4.41 5.77 3.92
N GLU A 68 -4.46 6.02 5.23
CA GLU A 68 -4.38 7.37 5.79
C GLU A 68 -2.97 7.61 6.36
N PRO A 69 -2.05 8.26 5.63
CA PRO A 69 -0.65 8.29 6.02
C PRO A 69 -0.41 9.09 7.31
N GLU A 70 -1.22 10.09 7.64
CA GLU A 70 -1.02 10.85 8.88
C GLU A 70 -1.26 9.98 10.13
N ASP A 71 -2.29 9.15 10.10
CA ASP A 71 -2.69 8.29 11.21
C ASP A 71 -1.90 6.97 11.25
N GLU A 72 -1.57 6.41 10.08
CA GLU A 72 -1.04 5.05 9.95
C GLU A 72 0.49 5.02 9.73
N ALA A 73 1.06 6.06 9.10
CA ALA A 73 2.46 6.07 8.68
C ALA A 73 3.08 7.47 8.68
N GLY A 74 3.22 8.07 9.87
CA GLY A 74 3.63 9.48 10.01
C GLY A 74 4.92 9.88 9.26
N THR A 75 5.91 8.99 9.14
CA THR A 75 7.11 9.27 8.33
C THR A 75 6.77 9.40 6.84
N ILE A 76 5.90 8.54 6.29
CA ILE A 76 5.41 8.66 4.91
C ILE A 76 4.68 9.99 4.74
N PHE A 77 3.76 10.32 5.66
CA PHE A 77 3.05 11.61 5.63
C PHE A 77 4.00 12.81 5.56
N LEU A 78 5.04 12.85 6.41
CA LEU A 78 6.00 13.95 6.40
C LEU A 78 6.80 14.04 5.09
N ARG A 79 7.13 12.89 4.46
CA ARG A 79 7.81 12.87 3.16
C ARG A 79 6.91 13.37 2.05
N LEU A 80 5.64 12.92 2.02
CA LEU A 80 4.65 13.42 1.07
C LEU A 80 4.43 14.92 1.26
N ARG A 81 4.25 15.38 2.50
CA ARG A 81 4.06 16.81 2.81
C ARG A 81 5.23 17.67 2.35
N LYS A 82 6.47 17.19 2.58
CA LYS A 82 7.68 17.86 2.06
C LYS A 82 7.66 17.92 0.54
N ALA A 83 7.32 16.83 -0.14
CA ALA A 83 7.30 16.75 -1.60
C ALA A 83 6.22 17.66 -2.21
N VAL A 84 5.03 17.72 -1.61
CA VAL A 84 3.95 18.65 -1.99
C VAL A 84 4.47 20.10 -1.90
N GLN A 85 5.09 20.47 -0.78
CA GLN A 85 5.55 21.83 -0.52
C GLN A 85 6.75 22.26 -1.38
N GLN A 86 7.67 21.34 -1.67
CA GLN A 86 8.97 21.69 -2.28
C GLN A 86 9.09 21.28 -3.75
N ARG A 87 8.26 20.35 -4.22
CA ARG A 87 8.42 19.70 -5.53
C ARG A 87 7.13 19.60 -6.32
N GLY A 88 6.00 20.07 -5.78
CA GLY A 88 4.72 20.05 -6.48
C GLY A 88 4.15 18.65 -6.68
N LEU A 89 4.46 17.71 -5.77
CA LEU A 89 3.88 16.37 -5.80
C LEU A 89 2.34 16.45 -5.84
N ARG A 90 1.72 15.78 -6.80
CA ARG A 90 0.26 15.58 -6.84
C ARG A 90 -0.11 14.39 -5.97
N VAL A 91 -0.99 14.58 -4.99
CA VAL A 91 -1.53 13.49 -4.17
C VAL A 91 -2.97 13.21 -4.60
N VAL A 92 -3.27 11.96 -4.89
CA VAL A 92 -4.62 11.49 -5.22
C VAL A 92 -5.02 10.44 -4.19
N ALA A 93 -6.20 10.58 -3.59
CA ALA A 93 -6.71 9.64 -2.62
C ALA A 93 -7.93 8.89 -3.18
N VAL A 94 -7.88 7.57 -3.15
CA VAL A 94 -9.03 6.70 -3.45
C VAL A 94 -9.70 6.33 -2.14
N GLY A 95 -10.93 6.80 -1.95
CA GLY A 95 -11.68 6.55 -0.72
C GLY A 95 -13.00 7.31 -0.67
N SER A 96 -13.71 7.22 0.44
CA SER A 96 -15.05 7.81 0.57
C SER A 96 -15.05 9.32 0.82
N HIS A 97 -13.96 9.87 1.36
CA HIS A 97 -13.83 11.29 1.70
C HIS A 97 -12.36 11.68 1.90
N LEU A 98 -12.08 12.99 1.90
CA LEU A 98 -10.80 13.53 2.38
C LEU A 98 -10.80 13.60 3.89
N THR A 99 -9.82 12.95 4.51
CA THR A 99 -9.52 13.13 5.92
C THR A 99 -8.80 14.47 6.14
N ARG A 100 -8.60 14.86 7.40
CA ARG A 100 -7.76 16.02 7.75
C ARG A 100 -6.30 15.84 7.30
N GLY A 101 -5.78 14.61 7.28
CA GLY A 101 -4.43 14.31 6.83
C GLY A 101 -4.29 14.51 5.33
N LEU A 102 -5.24 13.99 4.55
CA LEU A 102 -5.28 14.17 3.10
C LEU A 102 -5.50 15.62 2.69
N ASP A 103 -6.33 16.36 3.43
CA ASP A 103 -6.53 17.79 3.20
C ASP A 103 -5.23 18.59 3.42
N LYS A 104 -4.42 18.25 4.44
CA LYS A 104 -3.08 18.85 4.66
C LYS A 104 -2.09 18.55 3.53
N LEU A 105 -2.32 17.49 2.75
CA LEU A 105 -1.53 17.16 1.57
C LEU A 105 -2.07 17.81 0.29
N GLY A 106 -3.20 18.54 0.36
CA GLY A 106 -3.89 19.05 -0.82
C GLY A 106 -4.35 17.93 -1.75
N ALA A 107 -4.69 16.77 -1.21
CA ALA A 107 -5.02 15.60 -2.00
C ALA A 107 -6.32 15.80 -2.79
N THR A 108 -6.34 15.31 -4.04
CA THR A 108 -7.56 15.21 -4.84
C THR A 108 -8.26 13.89 -4.52
N LEU A 109 -9.55 13.93 -4.20
CA LEU A 109 -10.35 12.73 -3.94
C LEU A 109 -10.86 12.14 -5.25
N VAL A 110 -10.59 10.85 -5.46
CA VAL A 110 -11.37 10.01 -6.39
C VAL A 110 -12.30 9.17 -5.52
N ALA A 111 -13.58 9.50 -5.56
CA ALA A 111 -14.55 8.97 -4.62
C ALA A 111 -14.81 7.48 -4.87
N ALA A 112 -14.69 6.68 -3.81
CA ALA A 112 -15.03 5.28 -3.80
C ALA A 112 -16.02 4.99 -2.67
N VAL A 113 -17.05 4.20 -2.98
CA VAL A 113 -17.86 3.58 -1.92
C VAL A 113 -16.94 2.59 -1.17
N PRO A 114 -16.92 2.59 0.17
CA PRO A 114 -16.10 1.64 0.92
C PRO A 114 -16.36 0.19 0.47
N GLY A 115 -15.29 -0.56 0.23
CA GLY A 115 -15.35 -1.92 -0.32
C GLY A 115 -15.46 -2.01 -1.84
N HIS A 116 -15.60 -0.89 -2.56
CA HIS A 116 -15.71 -0.81 -4.02
C HIS A 116 -14.50 -0.12 -4.67
N GLU A 117 -13.39 0.03 -3.93
CA GLU A 117 -12.16 0.66 -4.38
C GLU A 117 -11.59 -0.02 -5.63
N ALA A 118 -11.82 -1.33 -5.81
CA ALA A 118 -11.38 -2.07 -6.99
C ALA A 118 -11.89 -1.46 -8.30
N ALA A 119 -13.20 -1.15 -8.36
CA ALA A 119 -13.82 -0.58 -9.56
C ALA A 119 -13.25 0.81 -9.88
N VAL A 120 -12.97 1.60 -8.85
CA VAL A 120 -12.38 2.94 -9.00
C VAL A 120 -10.93 2.86 -9.47
N LEU A 121 -10.13 1.95 -8.89
CA LEU A 121 -8.73 1.74 -9.29
C LEU A 121 -8.59 1.27 -10.75
N SER A 122 -9.58 0.53 -11.28
CA SER A 122 -9.67 0.16 -12.69
C SER A 122 -10.41 1.18 -13.57
N GLY A 123 -10.90 2.27 -12.98
CA GLY A 123 -11.82 3.21 -13.60
C GLY A 123 -11.12 4.31 -14.40
N GLN A 124 -11.92 5.01 -15.21
CA GLN A 124 -11.43 6.08 -16.09
C GLN A 124 -10.81 7.25 -15.32
N ASP A 125 -11.39 7.64 -14.18
CA ASP A 125 -10.87 8.74 -13.35
C ASP A 125 -9.42 8.50 -12.90
N ILE A 126 -9.06 7.23 -12.65
CA ILE A 126 -7.69 6.84 -12.31
C ILE A 126 -6.82 6.73 -13.56
N ALA A 127 -7.35 6.20 -14.66
CA ALA A 127 -6.63 6.13 -15.93
C ALA A 127 -6.23 7.53 -16.46
N ASP A 128 -7.13 8.51 -16.33
CA ASP A 128 -6.93 9.90 -16.77
C ASP A 128 -5.85 10.64 -15.98
N LEU A 129 -5.39 10.08 -14.86
CA LEU A 129 -4.22 10.61 -14.15
C LEU A 129 -2.95 10.52 -14.99
N GLY A 130 -2.90 9.62 -15.99
CA GLY A 130 -1.75 9.45 -16.88
C GLY A 130 -0.50 9.01 -16.14
N LEU A 131 -0.63 8.07 -15.19
CA LEU A 131 0.49 7.60 -14.39
C LEU A 131 1.58 6.97 -15.26
N THR A 132 2.82 7.08 -14.78
CA THR A 132 4.03 6.61 -15.45
C THR A 132 4.98 5.97 -14.43
N ALA A 133 6.13 5.48 -14.88
CA ALA A 133 7.19 4.98 -14.00
C ALA A 133 7.78 6.00 -13.01
N ALA A 134 7.49 7.30 -13.19
CA ALA A 134 7.86 8.35 -12.23
C ALA A 134 6.87 8.45 -11.05
N ASP A 135 5.74 7.76 -11.12
CA ASP A 135 4.65 7.85 -10.14
C ASP A 135 4.63 6.64 -9.21
N VAL A 136 3.90 6.78 -8.10
CA VAL A 136 3.80 5.76 -7.07
C VAL A 136 2.35 5.48 -6.70
N VAL A 137 2.01 4.20 -6.59
CA VAL A 137 0.76 3.72 -5.99
C VAL A 137 1.09 3.15 -4.61
N LEU A 138 0.61 3.82 -3.56
CA LEU A 138 0.72 3.34 -2.18
C LEU A 138 -0.60 2.71 -1.75
N VAL A 139 -0.55 1.42 -1.44
CA VAL A 139 -1.69 0.65 -0.95
C VAL A 139 -1.52 0.38 0.54
N GLY A 140 -2.50 0.78 1.35
CA GLY A 140 -2.53 0.46 2.77
C GLY A 140 -3.06 -0.96 3.01
N GLU A 141 -2.75 -1.51 4.19
CA GLU A 141 -3.20 -2.85 4.57
C GLU A 141 -4.72 -3.06 4.49
N ARG A 142 -5.52 -2.01 4.73
CA ARG A 142 -6.97 -2.08 4.78
C ARG A 142 -7.58 -2.27 3.39
N LEU A 143 -6.82 -2.03 2.33
CA LEU A 143 -7.26 -2.30 0.95
C LEU A 143 -7.54 -3.80 0.73
N ALA A 144 -6.94 -4.69 1.54
CA ALA A 144 -7.24 -6.12 1.55
C ALA A 144 -8.70 -6.47 1.91
N LEU A 145 -9.43 -5.54 2.53
CA LEU A 145 -10.85 -5.72 2.89
C LEU A 145 -11.81 -5.38 1.75
N ALA A 146 -11.30 -4.80 0.66
CA ALA A 146 -12.07 -4.48 -0.54
C ALA A 146 -11.78 -5.54 -1.62
N PRO A 147 -12.73 -6.45 -1.92
CA PRO A 147 -12.49 -7.53 -2.86
C PRO A 147 -12.02 -7.02 -4.22
N GLY A 148 -10.90 -7.57 -4.72
CA GLY A 148 -10.31 -7.22 -6.01
C GLY A 148 -9.49 -5.94 -6.01
N ALA A 149 -9.40 -5.19 -4.90
CA ALA A 149 -8.76 -3.89 -4.89
C ALA A 149 -7.23 -3.99 -4.93
N LEU A 150 -6.64 -5.02 -4.29
CA LEU A 150 -5.20 -5.28 -4.40
C LEU A 150 -4.82 -5.73 -5.82
N THR A 151 -5.66 -6.57 -6.43
CA THR A 151 -5.52 -6.99 -7.83
C THR A 151 -5.62 -5.79 -8.78
N ALA A 152 -6.60 -4.90 -8.57
CA ALA A 152 -6.76 -3.69 -9.38
C ALA A 152 -5.57 -2.74 -9.22
N ALA A 153 -5.05 -2.55 -8.01
CA ALA A 153 -3.86 -1.75 -7.77
C ALA A 153 -2.61 -2.33 -8.46
N ALA A 154 -2.44 -3.65 -8.44
CA ALA A 154 -1.37 -4.33 -9.17
C ALA A 154 -1.51 -4.14 -10.69
N GLY A 155 -2.72 -4.33 -11.23
CA GLY A 155 -3.01 -4.11 -12.64
C GLY A 155 -2.80 -2.66 -13.08
N LEU A 156 -3.15 -1.69 -12.25
CA LEU A 156 -2.87 -0.27 -12.49
C LEU A 156 -1.37 -0.01 -12.59
N ALA A 157 -0.58 -0.52 -11.64
CA ALA A 157 0.87 -0.39 -11.65
C ALA A 157 1.48 -1.06 -12.90
N ASP A 158 1.03 -2.26 -13.25
CA ASP A 158 1.53 -2.99 -14.42
C ASP A 158 1.17 -2.29 -15.74
N GLY A 159 -0.05 -1.75 -15.86
CA GLY A 159 -0.52 -1.07 -17.06
C GLY A 159 0.11 0.31 -17.29
N THR A 160 0.54 0.98 -16.23
CA THR A 160 1.10 2.34 -16.29
C THR A 160 2.62 2.39 -16.12
N GLY A 161 3.21 1.30 -15.62
CA GLY A 161 4.60 1.26 -15.17
C GLY A 161 4.85 1.96 -13.84
N ALA A 162 3.82 2.52 -13.18
CA ALA A 162 3.95 3.17 -11.88
C ALA A 162 4.45 2.19 -10.81
N ARG A 163 5.24 2.69 -9.86
CA ARG A 163 5.79 1.84 -8.81
C ARG A 163 4.76 1.58 -7.73
N LEU A 164 4.59 0.31 -7.38
CA LEU A 164 3.65 -0.13 -6.36
C LEU A 164 4.38 -0.37 -5.03
N ALA A 165 3.82 0.12 -3.93
CA ALA A 165 4.28 -0.21 -2.59
C ALA A 165 3.12 -0.43 -1.63
N TRP A 166 3.29 -1.44 -0.79
CA TRP A 166 2.35 -1.78 0.28
C TRP A 166 2.82 -1.21 1.61
N VAL A 167 1.90 -0.59 2.33
CA VAL A 167 2.14 0.01 3.64
C VAL A 167 1.45 -0.86 4.69
N PRO A 168 2.23 -1.65 5.47
CA PRO A 168 1.67 -2.41 6.56
C PRO A 168 1.15 -1.50 7.68
N ARG A 169 0.27 -2.06 8.53
CA ARG A 169 -0.19 -1.38 9.74
C ARG A 169 0.91 -1.13 10.75
N ARG A 170 1.88 -2.05 10.85
CA ARG A 170 2.98 -1.96 11.80
C ARG A 170 4.30 -2.13 11.08
N ALA A 171 5.29 -1.39 11.54
CA ALA A 171 6.66 -1.56 11.09
C ALA A 171 7.12 -3.00 11.40
N GLY A 172 7.54 -3.74 10.37
CA GLY A 172 7.99 -5.12 10.51
C GLY A 172 6.92 -6.18 10.20
N ASP A 173 5.67 -5.79 9.93
CA ASP A 173 4.67 -6.70 9.36
C ASP A 173 5.09 -7.08 7.93
N ARG A 174 5.09 -8.38 7.61
CA ARG A 174 5.57 -8.91 6.32
C ARG A 174 4.50 -9.69 5.54
N GLY A 175 3.24 -9.62 5.99
CA GLY A 175 2.21 -10.60 5.63
C GLY A 175 2.21 -11.75 6.61
#